data_AF-A0A927M4P9-F1
#
_entry.id   AF-A0A927M4P9-F1
#
_cell.length_a   1.000
_cell.length_b   1.000
_cell.length_c   1.000
_cell.angle_alpha   90.00
_cell.angle_beta   90.00
_cell.angle_gamma   90.00
#
_symmetry.space_group_name_H-M   'P 1'
#
loop_
_entity.id
_entity.type
_entity.pdbx_description
1 polymer ?
#
loop_
_entity_poly.entity_id
_entity_poly.type
_entity_poly.pdbx_seq_one_letter_code
_entity_poly.pdbx_strand_id
1 'polypeptide(L)'
;MASKAAVLHLIGLGRSYQEIGATLGIPPGQAYLIGTGIPADGGGTVTRAQRERPGILPSRTQCLVNPREAPPPPAGPVHDWIRTRARDDRPNRPGR
;
A
#
# COMPACT_ATOMS: atom_id res chain seq x y z
N MET A 1 -10.86 3.36 -24.99
CA MET A 1 -10.54 3.34 -23.54
C MET A 1 -9.80 2.06 -23.22
N ALA A 2 -8.74 2.12 -22.41
CA ALA A 2 -8.05 0.93 -21.92
C ALA A 2 -8.98 0.11 -21.00
N SER A 3 -9.08 -1.20 -21.24
CA SER A 3 -9.96 -2.11 -20.48
C SER A 3 -9.18 -2.87 -19.40
N LYS A 4 -9.89 -3.29 -18.35
CA LYS A 4 -9.31 -4.13 -17.29
C LYS A 4 -8.76 -5.45 -17.83
N ALA A 5 -9.46 -6.07 -18.79
CA ALA A 5 -9.00 -7.30 -19.43
C ALA A 5 -7.66 -7.11 -20.16
N ALA A 6 -7.49 -5.99 -20.88
CA ALA A 6 -6.23 -5.69 -21.58
C ALA A 6 -5.07 -5.47 -20.59
N VAL A 7 -5.32 -4.75 -19.49
CA VAL A 7 -4.31 -4.53 -18.44
C VAL A 7 -3.93 -5.85 -17.77
N LEU A 8 -4.89 -6.69 -17.40
CA LEU A 8 -4.63 -8.00 -16.78
C LEU A 8 -3.87 -8.94 -17.72
N HIS A 9 -4.17 -8.92 -19.01
CA HIS A 9 -3.42 -9.71 -20.00
C HIS A 9 -1.94 -9.31 -20.03
N LEU A 10 -1.64 -8.00 -20.11
CA LEU A 10 -0.25 -7.51 -20.12
C LEU A 10 0.49 -7.77 -18.81
N ILE A 11 -0.20 -7.72 -17.66
CA ILE A 11 0.35 -8.14 -16.37
C ILE A 11 0.69 -9.64 -16.40
N GLY A 12 -0.19 -10.47 -16.98
CA GLY A 12 0.07 -11.90 -17.16
C GLY A 12 1.28 -12.20 -18.05
N LEU A 13 1.66 -11.27 -18.94
CA LEU A 13 2.88 -11.31 -19.74
C LEU A 13 4.12 -10.77 -18.99
N GLY A 14 3.99 -10.38 -17.72
CA GLY A 14 5.09 -9.88 -16.89
C GLY A 14 5.44 -8.41 -17.11
N ARG A 15 4.58 -7.62 -17.78
CA ARG A 15 4.84 -6.20 -18.03
C ARG A 15 4.59 -5.35 -16.78
N SER A 16 5.45 -4.36 -16.57
CA SER A 16 5.30 -3.31 -15.56
C SER A 16 4.18 -2.34 -15.94
N TYR A 17 3.61 -1.61 -14.96
CA TYR A 17 2.61 -0.58 -15.26
C TYR A 17 3.13 0.58 -16.10
N GLN A 18 4.45 0.82 -16.11
CA GLN A 18 5.07 1.80 -16.99
C GLN A 18 5.03 1.33 -18.45
N GLU A 19 5.42 0.08 -18.72
CA GLU A 19 5.32 -0.52 -20.04
C GLU A 19 3.87 -0.62 -20.51
N ILE A 20 2.95 -1.00 -19.62
CA ILE A 20 1.51 -1.08 -19.90
C ILE A 20 0.96 0.31 -20.25
N GLY A 21 1.30 1.33 -19.46
CA GLY A 21 0.88 2.70 -19.71
C GLY A 21 1.36 3.22 -21.06
N ALA A 22 2.63 2.98 -21.39
CA ALA A 22 3.19 3.31 -22.70
C ALA A 22 2.50 2.55 -23.85
N THR A 23 2.19 1.27 -23.65
CA THR A 23 1.52 0.42 -24.66
C THR A 23 0.07 0.84 -24.90
N LEU A 24 -0.66 1.22 -23.86
CA LEU A 24 -2.09 1.54 -23.93
C LEU A 24 -2.37 3.05 -24.06
N GLY A 25 -1.34 3.89 -24.07
CA GLY A 25 -1.47 5.35 -24.14
C GLY A 25 -2.14 5.97 -22.91
N ILE A 26 -1.89 5.43 -21.72
CA ILE A 26 -2.43 5.93 -20.45
C ILE A 26 -1.33 6.15 -19.40
N PRO A 27 -1.52 7.05 -18.42
CA PRO A 27 -0.60 7.19 -17.30
C PRO A 27 -0.40 5.87 -16.54
N PRO A 28 0.82 5.57 -16.05
CA PRO A 28 1.09 4.33 -15.29
C PRO A 28 0.21 4.17 -14.05
N GLY A 29 -0.09 5.26 -13.34
CA GLY A 29 -1.01 5.26 -12.20
C GLY A 29 -2.46 4.89 -12.60
N GLN A 30 -2.87 5.24 -13.82
CA GLN A 30 -4.16 4.84 -14.36
C GLN A 30 -4.16 3.34 -14.74
N ALA A 31 -3.05 2.82 -15.28
CA ALA A 31 -2.90 1.38 -15.52
C ALA A 31 -2.95 0.58 -14.21
N TYR A 32 -2.31 1.08 -13.14
CA TYR A 32 -2.39 0.51 -11.79
C TYR A 32 -3.83 0.50 -11.27
N LEU A 33 -4.54 1.63 -11.35
CA LEU A 33 -5.92 1.75 -10.90
C LEU A 33 -6.87 0.82 -11.66
N ILE A 34 -6.72 0.72 -12.99
CA ILE A 34 -7.55 -0.17 -13.82
C ILE A 34 -7.28 -1.65 -13.46
N GLY A 35 -6.02 -2.03 -13.26
CA GLY A 35 -5.63 -3.40 -12.94
C GLY A 35 -6.11 -3.83 -11.56
N THR A 36 -5.87 -2.99 -10.54
CA THR A 36 -6.04 -3.36 -9.12
C THR A 36 -7.37 -2.89 -8.52
N GLY A 37 -7.99 -1.86 -9.11
CA GLY A 37 -9.11 -1.14 -8.50
C GLY A 37 -8.71 -0.33 -7.26
N ILE A 38 -7.43 0.04 -7.13
CA ILE A 38 -6.86 0.79 -6.00
C ILE A 38 -6.13 2.04 -6.55
N PRO A 39 -6.34 3.23 -5.98
CA PRO A 39 -5.59 4.42 -6.38
C PRO A 39 -4.10 4.29 -6.02
N ALA A 40 -3.24 4.77 -6.91
CA ALA A 40 -1.78 4.64 -6.78
C ALA A 40 -1.15 5.67 -5.81
N ASP A 41 -1.93 6.62 -5.32
CA ASP A 41 -1.48 7.73 -4.45
C ASP A 41 -1.38 7.33 -2.96
N GLY A 42 -1.78 6.10 -2.61
CA GLY A 42 -1.76 5.62 -1.23
C GLY A 42 -2.83 6.25 -0.33
N GLY A 43 -3.79 7.00 -0.88
CA GLY A 43 -4.85 7.67 -0.12
C GLY A 43 -5.88 6.73 0.53
N GLY A 44 -5.79 5.42 0.25
CA GLY A 44 -6.65 4.40 0.85
C GLY A 44 -5.86 3.37 1.66
N THR A 45 -6.33 3.06 2.86
CA THR A 45 -5.80 1.93 3.65
C THR A 45 -6.09 0.62 2.92
N VAL A 46 -5.05 -0.04 2.40
CA VAL A 46 -5.18 -1.31 1.69
C VAL A 46 -5.44 -2.44 2.69
N THR A 47 -6.67 -2.95 2.69
CA THR A 47 -7.06 -4.13 3.49
C THR A 47 -6.37 -5.40 2.99
N ARG A 48 -6.30 -6.45 3.83
CA ARG A 48 -5.72 -7.74 3.43
C ARG A 48 -6.39 -8.32 2.17
N ALA A 49 -7.72 -8.27 2.10
CA ALA A 49 -8.47 -8.74 0.94
C ALA A 49 -8.18 -7.93 -0.34
N GLN A 50 -7.83 -6.65 -0.22
CA GLN A 50 -7.43 -5.82 -1.37
C GLN A 50 -6.05 -6.17 -1.92
N ARG A 51 -5.15 -6.73 -1.10
CA ARG A 51 -3.83 -7.22 -1.54
C ARG A 51 -3.89 -8.49 -2.38
N GLU A 52 -4.97 -9.25 -2.28
CA GLU A 52 -5.16 -10.51 -3.01
C GLU A 52 -5.88 -10.33 -4.36
N ARG A 53 -6.17 -9.07 -4.76
CA ARG A 53 -6.90 -8.80 -5.99
C ARG A 53 -6.06 -9.11 -7.24
N PRO A 54 -6.70 -9.59 -8.33
CA PRO A 54 -6.04 -9.73 -9.63
C PRO A 54 -5.39 -8.43 -10.04
N GLY A 55 -4.16 -8.53 -10.56
CA GLY A 55 -3.41 -7.38 -11.02
C GLY A 55 -2.58 -6.69 -9.94
N ILE A 56 -2.58 -7.13 -8.68
CA ILE A 56 -1.54 -6.74 -7.70
C ILE A 56 -0.28 -7.54 -8.01
N LEU A 57 0.82 -6.86 -8.33
CA LEU A 57 2.10 -7.52 -8.52
C LEU A 57 2.62 -8.05 -7.17
N PRO A 58 3.07 -9.32 -7.09
CA PRO A 58 3.56 -9.92 -5.85
C PRO A 58 4.86 -9.28 -5.33
N SER A 59 5.51 -8.43 -6.12
CA SER A 59 6.71 -7.70 -5.74
C SER A 59 6.52 -6.17 -5.83
N ARG A 60 6.89 -5.52 -4.71
CA ARG A 60 7.41 -4.15 -4.56
C ARG A 60 6.95 -3.12 -5.60
N THR A 61 5.74 -2.58 -5.43
CA THR A 61 5.22 -1.47 -6.25
C THR A 61 5.66 -0.09 -5.76
N GLN A 62 6.31 0.02 -4.60
CA GLN A 62 6.90 1.27 -4.11
C GLN A 62 8.43 1.16 -4.07
N CYS A 63 9.11 1.75 -5.05
CA CYS A 63 10.57 1.91 -5.08
C CYS A 63 11.05 3.13 -4.24
N LEU A 64 10.27 3.56 -3.26
CA LEU A 64 10.66 4.67 -2.37
C LEU A 64 11.51 4.10 -1.25
N VAL A 65 12.83 4.14 -1.47
CA VAL A 65 13.93 3.75 -0.55
C VAL A 65 13.79 2.37 0.07
N ASN A 66 14.75 1.49 -0.20
CA ASN A 66 14.75 0.11 0.27
C ASN A 66 15.73 -0.03 1.47
N PRO A 67 15.48 0.55 2.67
CA PRO A 67 16.21 0.12 3.83
C PRO A 67 15.79 -1.33 4.11
N ARG A 68 16.74 -2.17 4.55
CA ARG A 68 16.41 -3.49 5.08
C ARG A 68 15.31 -3.30 6.12
N GLU A 69 14.20 -4.02 5.98
CA GLU A 69 13.19 -4.18 7.03
C GLU A 69 13.84 -4.95 8.19
N ALA A 70 14.68 -4.27 8.96
CA ALA A 70 14.98 -4.68 10.31
C ALA A 70 13.86 -4.10 11.18
N PRO A 71 13.30 -4.88 12.13
CA PRO A 71 12.53 -4.26 13.19
C PRO A 71 13.42 -3.16 13.80
N PRO A 72 12.90 -1.92 13.99
CA PRO A 72 13.69 -0.91 14.67
C PRO A 72 14.13 -1.53 16.01
N PRO A 73 15.41 -1.41 16.39
CA PRO A 73 15.84 -1.89 17.69
C PRO A 73 14.90 -1.29 18.74
N PRO A 74 14.48 -2.05 19.76
CA PRO A 74 13.53 -1.57 20.76
C PRO A 74 14.12 -0.31 21.39
N ALA A 75 13.66 0.85 20.93
CA ALA A 75 14.14 2.12 21.40
C ALA A 75 13.44 2.32 22.74
N GLY A 76 14.16 2.10 23.83
CA GLY A 76 13.71 2.38 25.21
C GLY A 76 12.91 3.68 25.34
N PRO A 77 13.31 4.79 24.66
CA PRO A 77 12.54 6.04 24.67
C PRO A 77 11.09 5.91 24.17
N VAL A 78 10.81 5.04 23.20
CA VAL A 78 9.45 4.81 22.68
C VAL A 78 8.61 4.07 23.71
N HIS A 79 9.17 3.05 24.37
CA HIS A 79 8.47 2.33 25.44
C HIS A 79 8.20 3.22 26.65
N ASP A 80 9.14 4.09 26.99
CA ASP A 80 8.96 5.07 28.07
C ASP A 80 7.89 6.10 27.71
N TRP A 81 7.89 6.60 26.47
CA TRP A 81 6.85 7.50 25.97
C TRP A 81 5.45 6.86 26.01
N ILE A 82 5.30 5.61 25.55
CA ILE A 82 4.04 4.86 25.62
C ILE A 82 3.57 4.72 27.08
N ARG A 83 4.49 4.41 27.99
CA ARG A 83 4.17 4.24 29.43
C ARG A 83 3.71 5.56 30.06
N THR A 84 4.32 6.68 29.70
CA THR A 84 3.90 8.01 30.15
C THR A 84 2.50 8.32 29.65
N ARG A 85 2.24 8.18 28.33
CA ARG A 85 0.91 8.39 27.76
C ARG A 85 -0.18 7.54 28.42
N ALA A 86 0.08 6.25 28.62
CA ALA A 86 -0.91 5.35 29.22
C ALA A 86 -1.25 5.71 30.68
N ARG A 87 -0.34 6.39 31.40
CA ARG A 87 -0.60 6.90 32.75
C ARG A 87 -1.44 8.18 32.73
N ASP A 88 -1.19 9.04 31.75
CA ASP A 88 -1.89 10.31 31.58
C ASP A 88 -3.31 10.11 31.02
N ASP A 89 -3.49 9.11 30.14
CA ASP A 89 -4.77 8.68 29.56
C ASP A 89 -5.60 7.86 30.56
N ARG A 90 -5.80 8.36 31.80
CA ARG A 90 -6.67 7.69 32.80
C ARG A 90 -8.05 7.42 32.20
N PRO A 91 -8.63 6.21 32.34
CA PRO A 91 -9.99 5.97 31.91
C PRO A 91 -10.93 6.86 32.73
N ASN A 92 -11.69 7.69 32.02
CA ASN A 92 -12.77 8.49 32.57
C ASN A 92 -13.76 7.52 33.25
N ARG A 93 -13.75 7.41 34.58
CA ARG A 93 -14.76 6.63 35.30
C ARG A 93 -16.09 7.36 35.09
N PRO A 94 -17.13 6.73 34.51
CA PRO A 94 -18.44 7.36 34.49
C PRO A 94 -18.87 7.62 35.93
N GLY A 95 -19.26 8.87 36.20
CA GLY A 95 -19.70 9.33 37.51
C GLY A 95 -20.90 8.52 38.02
N ARG A 96 -20.90 8.33 39.34
CA ARG A 96 -22.02 7.77 40.12
C ARG A 96 -23.28 8.60 39.98
#